data_AF-A0A920VRF9-F1
#
_entry.id   AF-A0A920VRF9-F1
#
_cell.length_a   1.000
_cell.length_b   1.000
_cell.length_c   1.000
_cell.angle_alpha   90.00
_cell.angle_beta   90.00
_cell.angle_gamma   90.00
#
_symmetry.space_group_name_H-M   'P 1'
#
loop_
_entity.id
_entity.type
_entity.pdbx_description
1 polymer ?
#
loop_
_entity_poly.entity_id
_entity_poly.type
_entity_poly.pdbx_seq_one_letter_code
_entity_poly.pdbx_strand_id
1 'polypeptide(L)'
;MNSAGVERAVFIQTGTFYGWDNRYILDSTRQFADWATGVVTLNPDDERHLEILEEAVKNHSVRGLRGTPDKNGNINSKNVQRLWAKARDLE
;
A
#
# COMPACT_ATOMS: atom_id res chain seq x y z
N MET A 1 -20.97 -7.09 -1.25
CA MET A 1 -20.36 -8.12 -2.12
C MET A 1 -21.45 -8.96 -2.74
N ASN A 2 -22.01 -9.96 -2.05
CA ASN A 2 -22.92 -10.93 -2.66
C ASN A 2 -24.24 -10.35 -3.21
N SER A 3 -24.97 -9.54 -2.44
CA SER A 3 -26.24 -8.96 -2.91
C SER A 3 -26.08 -7.94 -4.05
N ALA A 4 -24.88 -7.37 -4.19
CA ALA A 4 -24.53 -6.43 -5.24
C ALA A 4 -23.77 -7.10 -6.41
N GLY A 5 -23.56 -8.42 -6.36
CA GLY A 5 -22.79 -9.15 -7.37
C GLY A 5 -21.31 -8.77 -7.49
N VAL A 6 -20.74 -8.12 -6.46
CA VAL A 6 -19.32 -7.75 -6.46
C VAL A 6 -18.51 -8.92 -5.90
N GLU A 7 -17.55 -9.41 -6.69
CA GLU A 7 -16.74 -10.60 -6.38
C GLU A 7 -15.43 -10.30 -5.66
N ARG A 8 -14.79 -9.16 -5.98
CA ARG A 8 -13.49 -8.77 -5.41
C ARG A 8 -13.47 -7.31 -4.98
N ALA A 9 -12.61 -7.00 -4.02
CA ALA A 9 -12.43 -5.63 -3.52
C ALA A 9 -10.95 -5.26 -3.39
N VAL A 10 -10.67 -3.96 -3.58
CA VAL A 10 -9.38 -3.36 -3.26
C VAL A 10 -9.59 -2.43 -2.08
N PHE A 11 -8.91 -2.70 -0.98
CA PHE A 11 -8.99 -1.91 0.22
C PHE A 11 -7.92 -0.82 0.19
N ILE A 12 -8.35 0.43 0.38
CA ILE A 12 -7.48 1.59 0.48
C ILE A 12 -7.83 2.30 1.77
N GLN A 13 -6.86 2.38 2.67
CA GLN A 13 -7.07 3.05 3.95
C GLN A 13 -7.02 4.57 3.78
N THR A 14 -7.85 5.30 4.52
CA THR A 14 -7.86 6.75 4.50
C THR A 14 -6.64 7.31 5.23
N GLY A 15 -5.75 7.99 4.49
CA GLY A 15 -4.55 8.61 5.06
C GLY A 15 -4.83 9.74 6.07
N THR A 16 -6.04 10.32 6.07
CA THR A 16 -6.43 11.39 7.01
C THR A 16 -6.48 10.94 8.46
N PHE A 17 -6.84 9.69 8.74
CA PHE A 17 -6.91 9.15 10.09
C PHE A 17 -5.67 8.32 10.46
N TYR A 18 -5.21 7.48 9.53
CA TYR A 18 -4.16 6.51 9.82
C TYR A 18 -2.75 6.94 9.37
N GLY A 19 -2.64 7.99 8.54
CA GLY A 19 -1.35 8.44 8.01
C GLY A 19 -0.58 7.32 7.32
N TRP A 20 0.56 6.96 7.91
CA TRP A 20 1.49 5.94 7.42
C TRP A 20 1.36 4.58 8.13
N ASP A 21 0.44 4.44 9.09
CA ASP A 21 0.20 3.18 9.79
C ASP A 21 -0.64 2.25 8.90
N ASN A 22 -0.06 1.14 8.45
CA ASN A 22 -0.72 0.18 7.56
C ASN A 22 -1.19 -1.09 8.29
N ARG A 23 -1.07 -1.19 9.63
CA ARG A 23 -1.37 -2.45 10.34
C ARG A 23 -2.80 -2.95 10.08
N TYR A 24 -3.78 -2.05 10.11
CA TYR A 24 -5.18 -2.42 9.88
C TYR A 24 -5.44 -2.96 8.48
N ILE A 25 -4.89 -2.32 7.43
CA ILE A 25 -5.02 -2.80 6.05
C ILE A 25 -4.27 -4.13 5.84
N LEU A 26 -3.09 -4.29 6.44
CA LEU A 26 -2.31 -5.52 6.38
C LEU A 26 -3.04 -6.71 7.03
N ASP A 27 -3.58 -6.51 8.23
CA ASP A 27 -4.37 -7.54 8.91
C ASP A 27 -5.66 -7.87 8.15
N SER A 28 -6.38 -6.85 7.66
CA SER A 28 -7.62 -7.03 6.91
C SER A 28 -7.39 -7.83 5.62
N THR A 29 -6.35 -7.49 4.86
CA THR A 29 -6.04 -8.15 3.58
C THR A 29 -5.48 -9.55 3.76
N ARG A 30 -4.86 -9.84 4.90
CA ARG A 30 -4.52 -11.22 5.29
C ARG A 30 -5.75 -12.02 5.64
N GLN A 31 -6.67 -11.46 6.42
CA GLN A 31 -7.90 -12.14 6.84
C GLN A 31 -8.84 -12.44 5.66
N PHE A 32 -8.91 -11.54 4.68
CA PHE A 32 -9.85 -11.62 3.56
C PHE A 32 -9.16 -11.88 2.21
N ALA A 33 -7.99 -12.54 2.23
CA ALA A 33 -7.15 -12.73 1.05
C ALA A 33 -7.84 -13.43 -0.13
N ASP A 34 -8.87 -14.24 0.13
CA ASP A 34 -9.63 -14.96 -0.90
C ASP A 34 -10.40 -14.05 -1.87
N TRP A 35 -10.79 -12.85 -1.43
CA TRP A 35 -11.61 -11.93 -2.22
C TRP A 35 -11.18 -10.46 -2.14
N ALA A 36 -10.20 -10.13 -1.29
CA ALA A 36 -9.71 -8.77 -1.13
C ALA A 36 -8.20 -8.67 -1.31
N THR A 37 -7.77 -7.53 -1.84
CA THR A 37 -6.38 -7.09 -1.84
C THR A 37 -6.26 -5.67 -1.28
N GLY A 38 -5.05 -5.25 -0.93
CA GLY A 38 -4.78 -3.95 -0.32
C GLY A 38 -3.90 -3.03 -1.14
N VAL A 39 -4.06 -1.73 -0.86
CA VAL A 39 -3.14 -0.67 -1.23
C VAL A 39 -2.56 -0.05 0.04
N VAL A 40 -1.23 -0.06 0.17
CA VAL A 40 -0.54 0.59 1.29
C VAL A 40 -0.25 2.06 0.97
N THR A 41 -0.22 2.89 2.01
CA THR A 41 0.19 4.30 1.91
C THR A 41 1.51 4.46 2.67
N LEU A 42 2.58 4.85 1.98
CA LEU A 42 3.95 4.82 2.50
C LEU A 42 4.62 6.18 2.37
N ASN A 43 5.48 6.51 3.34
CA ASN A 43 6.21 7.75 3.37
C ASN A 43 7.44 7.67 2.43
N PRO A 44 7.53 8.48 1.36
CA PRO A 44 8.68 8.48 0.47
C PRO A 44 9.99 8.91 1.14
N ASP A 45 9.90 9.74 2.18
CA ASP A 45 11.06 10.28 2.89
C ASP A 45 11.59 9.37 4.00
N ASP A 46 10.94 8.24 4.26
CA ASP A 46 11.38 7.26 5.25
C ASP A 46 11.83 5.96 4.58
N GLU A 47 13.13 5.69 4.60
CA GLU A 47 13.73 4.55 3.91
C GLU A 47 13.23 3.19 4.42
N ARG A 48 12.78 3.12 5.68
CA ARG A 48 12.23 1.90 6.29
C ARG A 48 10.96 1.44 5.57
N HIS A 49 10.27 2.35 4.89
CA HIS A 49 9.05 2.03 4.16
C HIS A 49 9.29 1.15 2.93
N LEU A 50 10.53 1.02 2.45
CA LEU A 50 10.87 0.03 1.42
C LEU A 50 10.74 -1.40 1.93
N GLU A 51 11.17 -1.64 3.17
CA GLU A 51 11.05 -2.95 3.83
C GLU A 51 9.58 -3.25 4.16
N ILE A 52 8.82 -2.24 4.60
CA ILE A 52 7.38 -2.37 4.82
C ILE A 52 6.65 -2.73 3.52
N LEU A 53 7.03 -2.14 2.39
CA LEU A 53 6.44 -2.49 1.10
C LEU A 53 6.71 -3.95 0.72
N GLU A 54 7.95 -4.41 0.90
CA GLU A 54 8.34 -5.79 0.61
C GLU A 54 7.63 -6.80 1.51
N GLU A 55 7.54 -6.50 2.80
CA GLU A 55 6.81 -7.29 3.79
C GLU A 55 5.32 -7.40 3.41
N ALA A 56 4.69 -6.27 3.09
CA ALA A 56 3.29 -6.20 2.68
C ALA A 56 3.00 -7.05 1.43
N VAL A 57 3.87 -7.02 0.42
CA VAL A 57 3.69 -7.79 -0.82
C VAL A 57 3.89 -9.29 -0.58
N LYS A 58 4.90 -9.66 0.23
CA LYS A 58 5.28 -11.07 0.44
C LYS A 58 4.37 -11.81 1.41
N ASN A 59 3.93 -11.15 2.48
CA ASN A 59 3.23 -11.81 3.59
C ASN A 59 1.74 -11.46 3.66
N HIS A 60 1.31 -10.42 2.95
CA HIS A 60 -0.08 -9.95 2.93
C HIS A 60 -0.62 -9.94 1.50
N SER A 61 -1.95 -9.87 1.37
CA SER A 61 -2.61 -9.73 0.06
C SER A 61 -2.55 -8.26 -0.40
N VAL A 62 -1.38 -7.60 -0.37
CA VAL A 62 -1.20 -6.24 -0.88
C VAL A 62 -0.68 -6.29 -2.32
N ARG A 63 -1.32 -5.53 -3.21
CA ARG A 63 -0.98 -5.47 -4.66
C ARG A 63 -0.91 -4.04 -5.19
N GLY A 64 -0.93 -3.04 -4.31
CA GLY A 64 -0.81 -1.66 -4.72
C GLY A 64 -0.12 -0.78 -3.70
N LEU A 65 0.40 0.33 -4.22
CA LEU A 65 1.01 1.43 -3.48
C LEU A 65 0.29 2.72 -3.85
N ARG A 66 -0.20 3.46 -2.85
CA ARG A 66 -0.70 4.82 -3.05
C ARG A 66 0.46 5.78 -3.15
N GLY A 67 0.65 6.41 -4.31
CA GLY A 67 1.64 7.45 -4.50
C GLY A 67 1.34 8.69 -3.66
N THR A 68 2.35 9.18 -2.93
CA THR A 68 2.32 10.45 -2.20
C THR A 68 3.55 11.27 -2.56
N PRO A 69 3.45 12.61 -2.59
CA PRO A 69 4.62 13.46 -2.79
C PRO A 69 5.59 13.35 -1.61
N ASP A 70 6.83 13.78 -1.81
CA ASP A 70 7.77 14.00 -0.70
C ASP A 70 7.35 15.18 0.20
N LYS A 71 8.12 15.42 1.26
CA LYS A 71 7.93 16.51 2.23
C LYS A 71 7.89 17.91 1.61
N ASN A 72 8.40 18.08 0.39
CA ASN A 72 8.40 19.34 -0.34
C ASN A 72 7.25 19.40 -1.38
N GLY A 73 6.38 18.39 -1.43
CA GLY A 73 5.31 18.32 -2.42
C GLY A 73 5.75 17.80 -3.79
N ASN A 74 6.99 17.30 -3.95
CA ASN A 74 7.51 16.84 -5.24
C ASN A 74 7.26 15.35 -5.44
N ILE A 75 6.49 15.00 -6.48
CA ILE A 75 6.20 13.62 -6.87
C ILE A 75 7.30 12.98 -7.73
N ASN A 76 8.17 13.80 -8.33
CA ASN A 76 9.28 13.34 -9.18
C ASN A 76 10.61 13.25 -8.42
N SER A 77 10.59 13.33 -7.08
CA SER A 77 11.81 13.25 -6.30
C SER A 77 12.40 11.84 -6.32
N LYS A 78 13.71 11.75 -6.05
CA LYS A 78 14.41 10.46 -5.96
C LYS A 78 13.77 9.53 -4.91
N ASN A 79 13.25 10.10 -3.83
CA ASN A 79 12.60 9.39 -2.74
C ASN A 79 11.32 8.69 -3.21
N VAL A 80 10.45 9.41 -3.93
CA VAL A 80 9.22 8.85 -4.51
C VAL A 80 9.55 7.80 -5.57
N GLN A 81 10.46 8.12 -6.49
CA GLN A 81 10.86 7.21 -7.56
C GLN A 81 11.47 5.91 -7.04
N ARG A 82 12.24 5.94 -5.94
CA ARG A 82 12.80 4.75 -5.31
C ARG A 82 11.71 3.81 -4.80
N LEU A 83 10.64 4.35 -4.21
CA LEU A 83 9.50 3.56 -3.75
C LEU A 83 8.75 2.91 -4.92
N TRP A 84 8.54 3.65 -6.01
CA TRP A 84 7.93 3.10 -7.22
C TRP A 84 8.80 2.06 -7.91
N ALA A 85 10.12 2.27 -7.96
CA ALA A 85 11.06 1.29 -8.47
C ALA A 85 10.99 0.01 -7.64
N LYS A 86 11.02 0.12 -6.30
CA LYS A 86 10.86 -1.04 -5.42
C LYS A 86 9.54 -1.77 -5.65
N ALA A 87 8.42 -1.04 -5.82
CA ALA A 87 7.12 -1.63 -6.09
C ALA A 87 7.11 -2.43 -7.39
N ARG A 88 7.66 -1.86 -8.47
CA ARG A 88 7.79 -2.54 -9.78
C ARG A 88 8.65 -3.80 -9.69
N ASP A 89 9.72 -3.77 -8.90
CA ASP A 89 10.66 -4.89 -8.79
C ASP A 89 10.13 -6.03 -7.87
N LEU A 90 8.97 -5.84 -7.24
CA LEU A 90 8.29 -6.83 -6.38
C LEU A 90 7.14 -7.56 -7.09
N GLU A 91 6.81 -7.21 -8.34
CA GLU A 91 5.78 -7.88 -9.16
C GLU A 91 6.22 -9.22 -9.76
#